data_AF-A0A417C5G6-F1
#
_entry.id   AF-A0A417C5G6-F1
#
_cell.length_a   1.000
_cell.length_b   1.000
_cell.length_c   1.000
_cell.angle_alpha   90.00
_cell.angle_beta   90.00
_cell.angle_gamma   90.00
#
_symmetry.space_group_name_H-M   'P 1'
#
loop_
_entity.id
_entity.type
_entity.pdbx_description
1 polymer ?
#
loop_
_entity_poly.entity_id
_entity_poly.type
_entity_poly.pdbx_seq_one_letter_code
_entity_poly.pdbx_strand_id
1 'polypeptide(L)'
;MKDIPENRWNPSEWQWLYHYGLKSYIHTFLDVNRFTNTFSLKYGLLKEETNPIDLLGITTLQVFEPQLYSKLFYYKDILCGGNSWYSAERQAQEKNKIEKGLRILLGDGSMLQNPEAAENILGILFPKITVCLDSAHGTWRGYEHNGFLADNRVAVSACFERYFSFLLEEEAVSSTVIYRMLYEADANAFAGALGKLYEDGKIVPAFQKIQAYVAEQNRYPLPLVRSELIIRCLMEQWHLFKVKETGLFSYPFAWRLISCVEALLKGMEEPERYVLLRQIFENKKIQIPTLALILQKLEQQHGRFTDRKESERETLLILEHVSELEKIFKSRGVEALDSGIALEQQDGLNFLWLLEQIAPEIVSDRKKKLISDNWSFAKIISYCCSSGAAEIGMTVKQTRHIDLKCLETFISLEDADHKAQNLVKKRLFQLLSEEDQRNIVTFLLKRKQKKEYADAEYGISEDRIQEELDSLRSGKKRG
;
A
#
# COMPACT_ATOMS: atom_id res chain seq x y z
N MET A 1 25.85 -24.99 5.15
CA MET A 1 24.70 -24.64 4.28
C MET A 1 23.45 -25.50 4.57
N LYS A 2 23.33 -26.20 5.71
CA LYS A 2 22.14 -27.04 6.03
C LYS A 2 20.91 -26.24 6.52
N ASP A 3 21.02 -24.92 6.66
CA ASP A 3 20.00 -24.08 7.32
C ASP A 3 19.27 -23.11 6.36
N ILE A 4 19.42 -23.25 5.03
CA ILE A 4 18.71 -22.41 4.07
C ILE A 4 17.34 -23.05 3.76
N PRO A 5 16.21 -22.37 4.02
CA PRO A 5 14.88 -22.89 3.68
C PRO A 5 14.75 -23.15 2.17
N GLU A 6 14.24 -24.32 1.78
CA GLU A 6 14.10 -24.73 0.37
C GLU A 6 13.27 -23.74 -0.45
N ASN A 7 12.22 -23.15 0.14
CA ASN A 7 11.38 -22.15 -0.52
C ASN A 7 12.09 -20.83 -0.87
N ARG A 8 13.25 -20.55 -0.24
CA ARG A 8 14.07 -19.36 -0.47
C ARG A 8 15.29 -19.63 -1.35
N TRP A 9 15.50 -20.88 -1.75
CA TRP A 9 16.61 -21.30 -2.59
C TRP A 9 16.11 -21.70 -3.98
N ASN A 10 16.43 -20.88 -4.98
CA ASN A 10 16.15 -21.23 -6.37
C ASN A 10 17.39 -21.94 -6.98
N PRO A 11 17.30 -23.24 -7.31
CA PRO A 11 18.45 -23.99 -7.83
C PRO A 11 19.00 -23.43 -9.15
N SER A 12 18.13 -22.92 -10.01
CA SER A 12 18.52 -22.34 -11.30
C SER A 12 19.27 -21.03 -11.09
N GLU A 13 18.76 -20.11 -10.27
CA GLU A 13 19.45 -18.85 -9.95
C GLU A 13 20.82 -19.09 -9.32
N TRP A 14 20.92 -20.07 -8.41
CA TRP A 14 22.19 -20.49 -7.83
C TRP A 14 23.15 -21.02 -8.89
N GLN A 15 22.68 -21.89 -9.78
CA GLN A 15 23.48 -22.47 -10.86
C GLN A 15 24.07 -21.36 -11.75
N TRP A 16 23.26 -20.36 -12.12
CA TRP A 16 23.73 -19.19 -12.87
C TRP A 16 24.80 -18.41 -12.12
N LEU A 17 24.53 -18.05 -10.85
CA LEU A 17 25.47 -17.29 -10.04
C LEU A 17 26.80 -18.03 -9.86
N TYR A 18 26.74 -19.35 -9.66
CA TYR A 18 27.93 -20.18 -9.51
C TYR A 18 28.74 -20.24 -10.81
N HIS A 19 28.12 -20.63 -11.93
CA HIS A 19 28.85 -20.89 -13.17
C HIS A 19 29.40 -19.64 -13.84
N TYR A 20 28.65 -18.53 -13.79
CA TYR A 20 28.98 -17.30 -14.53
C TYR A 20 29.56 -16.19 -13.65
N GLY A 21 29.59 -16.40 -12.33
CA GLY A 21 30.18 -15.48 -11.37
C GLY A 21 31.22 -16.18 -10.51
N LEU A 22 30.76 -16.82 -9.43
CA LEU A 22 31.63 -17.27 -8.33
C LEU A 22 32.75 -18.22 -8.76
N LYS A 23 32.47 -19.17 -9.67
CA LYS A 23 33.46 -20.16 -10.13
C LYS A 23 34.69 -19.50 -10.75
N SER A 24 34.53 -18.37 -11.42
CA SER A 24 35.62 -17.67 -12.12
C SER A 24 36.62 -17.00 -11.18
N TYR A 25 36.28 -16.84 -9.90
CA TYR A 25 37.13 -16.22 -8.88
C TYR A 25 37.82 -17.22 -7.94
N ILE A 26 37.35 -18.47 -7.90
CA ILE A 26 37.89 -19.48 -6.99
C ILE A 26 39.01 -20.25 -7.69
N HIS A 27 40.26 -19.94 -7.35
CA HIS A 27 41.44 -20.63 -7.86
C HIS A 27 42.17 -21.44 -6.78
N THR A 28 42.06 -21.03 -5.52
CA THR A 28 42.79 -21.66 -4.40
C THR A 28 41.89 -21.96 -3.20
N PHE A 29 42.38 -22.81 -2.29
CA PHE A 29 41.72 -23.05 -1.00
C PHE A 29 41.65 -21.79 -0.12
N LEU A 30 42.59 -20.85 -0.27
CA LEU A 30 42.56 -19.57 0.46
C LEU A 30 41.38 -18.71 0.00
N ASP A 31 41.06 -18.71 -1.29
CA ASP A 31 39.91 -17.99 -1.84
C ASP A 31 38.60 -18.54 -1.28
N VAL A 32 38.49 -19.87 -1.22
CA VAL A 32 37.35 -20.55 -0.59
C VAL A 32 37.22 -20.15 0.88
N ASN A 33 38.31 -20.15 1.65
CA ASN A 33 38.29 -19.78 3.06
C ASN A 33 37.90 -18.31 3.27
N ARG A 34 38.45 -17.38 2.47
CA ARG A 34 38.11 -15.95 2.54
C ARG A 34 36.63 -15.72 2.24
N PHE A 35 36.12 -16.33 1.18
CA PHE A 35 34.72 -16.22 0.79
C PHE A 35 33.78 -16.82 1.85
N THR A 36 34.03 -18.06 2.26
CA THR A 36 33.18 -18.78 3.21
C THR A 36 33.14 -18.12 4.59
N ASN A 37 34.27 -17.61 5.09
CA ASN A 37 34.31 -16.88 6.35
C ASN A 37 33.48 -15.59 6.29
N THR A 38 33.64 -14.82 5.21
CA THR A 38 32.88 -13.58 5.00
C THR A 38 31.39 -13.87 4.89
N PHE A 39 31.02 -14.84 4.05
CA PHE A 39 29.63 -15.23 3.85
C PHE A 39 28.98 -15.76 5.13
N SER A 40 29.68 -16.63 5.88
CA SER A 40 29.13 -17.22 7.10
C SER A 40 28.81 -16.17 8.16
N LEU A 41 29.67 -15.15 8.31
CA LEU A 41 29.41 -14.02 9.20
C LEU A 41 28.18 -13.23 8.74
N LYS A 42 28.13 -12.84 7.45
CA LYS A 42 27.00 -12.08 6.91
C LYS A 42 25.69 -12.84 7.03
N TYR A 43 25.71 -14.12 6.66
CA TYR A 43 24.54 -14.99 6.68
C TYR A 43 24.03 -15.20 8.10
N GLY A 44 24.92 -15.38 9.09
CA GLY A 44 24.52 -15.48 10.50
C GLY A 44 23.75 -14.26 11.01
N LEU A 45 24.07 -13.07 10.51
CA LEU A 45 23.43 -11.81 10.92
C LEU A 45 22.18 -11.47 10.10
N LEU A 46 22.15 -11.84 8.81
CA LEU A 46 21.19 -11.29 7.84
C LEU A 46 20.26 -12.33 7.19
N LYS A 47 20.40 -13.62 7.50
CA LYS A 47 19.65 -14.71 6.82
C LYS A 47 18.13 -14.51 6.79
N GLU A 48 17.54 -13.91 7.83
CA GLU A 48 16.09 -13.68 7.89
C GLU A 48 15.65 -12.45 7.08
N GLU A 49 16.57 -11.54 6.76
CA GLU A 49 16.24 -10.22 6.17
C GLU A 49 16.87 -10.00 4.78
N THR A 50 17.58 -11.02 4.26
CA THR A 50 18.20 -11.01 2.93
C THR A 50 17.96 -12.33 2.21
N ASN A 51 17.96 -12.31 0.88
CA ASN A 51 17.92 -13.50 0.07
C ASN A 51 19.31 -14.19 0.06
N PRO A 52 19.39 -15.51 0.26
CA PRO A 52 20.67 -16.23 0.33
C PRO A 52 21.49 -16.16 -0.96
N ILE A 53 20.86 -16.24 -2.13
CA ILE A 53 21.54 -16.19 -3.43
C ILE A 53 22.06 -14.78 -3.69
N ASP A 54 21.23 -13.76 -3.42
CA ASP A 54 21.66 -12.37 -3.57
C ASP A 54 22.82 -12.06 -2.62
N LEU A 55 22.77 -12.57 -1.39
CA LEU A 55 23.84 -12.39 -0.40
C LEU A 55 25.14 -13.08 -0.84
N LEU A 56 25.05 -14.25 -1.47
CA LEU A 56 26.22 -14.92 -2.07
C LEU A 56 26.82 -14.06 -3.19
N GLY A 57 25.99 -13.48 -4.07
CA GLY A 57 26.46 -12.63 -5.17
C GLY A 57 27.13 -11.36 -4.66
N ILE A 58 26.50 -10.65 -3.72
CA ILE A 58 27.06 -9.45 -3.08
C ILE A 58 28.36 -9.78 -2.33
N THR A 59 28.42 -10.92 -1.64
CA THR A 59 29.64 -11.35 -0.94
C THR A 59 30.77 -11.69 -1.92
N THR A 60 30.44 -12.26 -3.09
CA THR A 60 31.41 -12.53 -4.15
C THR A 60 32.06 -11.23 -4.61
N LEU A 61 31.24 -10.21 -4.92
CA LEU A 61 31.74 -8.89 -5.30
C LEU A 61 32.55 -8.24 -4.17
N GLN A 62 32.14 -8.38 -2.91
CA GLN A 62 32.88 -7.82 -1.80
C GLN A 62 34.29 -8.42 -1.64
N VAL A 63 34.42 -9.74 -1.79
CA VAL A 63 35.67 -10.46 -1.51
C VAL A 63 36.67 -10.36 -2.67
N PHE A 64 36.16 -10.44 -3.91
CA PHE A 64 36.98 -10.51 -5.12
C PHE A 64 37.02 -9.20 -5.90
N GLU A 65 35.98 -8.35 -5.80
CA GLU A 65 35.87 -7.06 -6.49
C GLU A 65 35.58 -5.88 -5.53
N PRO A 66 36.42 -5.66 -4.50
CA PRO A 66 36.11 -4.72 -3.41
C PRO A 66 35.93 -3.27 -3.88
N GLN A 67 36.61 -2.86 -4.95
CA GLN A 67 36.47 -1.52 -5.52
C GLN A 67 35.07 -1.32 -6.12
N LEU A 68 34.56 -2.31 -6.85
CA LEU A 68 33.20 -2.29 -7.38
C LEU A 68 32.18 -2.30 -6.25
N TYR A 69 32.33 -3.22 -5.28
CA TYR A 69 31.44 -3.33 -4.13
C TYR A 69 31.28 -2.00 -3.37
N SER A 70 32.38 -1.25 -3.16
CA SER A 70 32.36 0.02 -2.45
C SER A 70 31.52 1.11 -3.15
N LYS A 71 31.39 1.01 -4.49
CA LYS A 71 30.61 1.96 -5.29
C LYS A 71 29.14 1.60 -5.34
N LEU A 72 28.78 0.30 -5.30
CA LEU A 72 27.41 -0.18 -5.53
C LEU A 72 26.36 0.57 -4.71
N PHE A 73 26.68 0.86 -3.44
CA PHE A 73 25.79 1.54 -2.52
C PHE A 73 25.22 2.86 -3.08
N TYR A 74 26.02 3.60 -3.85
CA TYR A 74 25.63 4.90 -4.41
C TYR A 74 24.81 4.80 -5.71
N TYR A 75 24.63 3.60 -6.26
CA TYR A 75 23.95 3.35 -7.54
C TYR A 75 22.57 2.70 -7.36
N LYS A 76 21.99 2.79 -6.14
CA LYS A 76 20.68 2.24 -5.78
C LYS A 76 19.59 2.52 -6.83
N ASP A 77 19.45 3.77 -7.27
CA ASP A 77 18.41 4.19 -8.21
C ASP A 77 18.58 3.60 -9.63
N ILE A 78 19.81 3.26 -9.99
CA ILE A 78 20.14 2.66 -11.29
C ILE A 78 19.94 1.14 -11.24
N LEU A 79 20.32 0.52 -10.12
CA LEU A 79 20.32 -0.93 -9.94
C LEU A 79 18.93 -1.51 -9.58
N CYS A 80 18.16 -0.80 -8.75
CA CYS A 80 16.90 -1.33 -8.19
C CYS A 80 15.66 -1.06 -9.06
N GLY A 81 14.69 -1.96 -8.95
CA GLY A 81 13.37 -1.86 -9.56
C GLY A 81 13.23 -2.64 -10.87
N GLY A 82 12.14 -2.37 -11.57
CA GLY A 82 11.79 -3.03 -12.81
C GLY A 82 11.76 -2.12 -14.02
N ASN A 83 11.64 -2.76 -15.16
CA ASN A 83 11.57 -2.16 -16.47
C ASN A 83 10.10 -1.89 -16.86
N SER A 84 9.51 -0.84 -16.29
CA SER A 84 8.12 -0.44 -16.58
C SER A 84 8.10 0.85 -17.40
N TRP A 85 7.92 0.73 -18.71
CA TRP A 85 7.95 1.89 -19.62
C TRP A 85 6.57 2.16 -20.20
N TYR A 86 6.06 3.37 -19.98
CA TYR A 86 4.76 3.82 -20.50
C TYR A 86 4.86 4.44 -21.92
N SER A 87 6.08 4.76 -22.41
CA SER A 87 6.32 5.26 -23.76
C SER A 87 7.73 4.93 -24.24
N ALA A 88 7.90 4.84 -25.57
CA ALA A 88 9.20 4.55 -26.21
C ALA A 88 10.25 5.63 -25.93
N GLU A 89 9.85 6.89 -25.80
CA GLU A 89 10.77 8.00 -25.50
C GLU A 89 11.33 7.92 -24.07
N ARG A 90 10.46 7.65 -23.08
CA ARG A 90 10.91 7.43 -21.69
C ARG A 90 11.78 6.18 -21.56
N GLN A 91 11.48 5.15 -22.34
CA GLN A 91 12.31 3.95 -22.42
C GLN A 91 13.73 4.27 -22.87
N ALA A 92 13.90 5.05 -23.94
CA ALA A 92 15.21 5.44 -24.44
C ALA A 92 15.98 6.31 -23.42
N GLN A 93 15.30 7.25 -22.77
CA GLN A 93 15.92 8.13 -21.76
C GLN A 93 16.41 7.34 -20.54
N GLU A 94 15.58 6.46 -19.97
CA GLU A 94 15.99 5.64 -18.82
C GLU A 94 17.06 4.61 -19.20
N LYS A 95 16.98 4.01 -20.40
CA LYS A 95 18.04 3.12 -20.91
C LYS A 95 19.38 3.85 -20.99
N ASN A 96 19.42 5.05 -21.58
CA ASN A 96 20.63 5.86 -21.68
C ASN A 96 21.19 6.24 -20.29
N LYS A 97 20.30 6.52 -19.34
CA LYS A 97 20.69 6.83 -17.95
C LYS A 97 21.32 5.61 -17.27
N ILE A 98 20.73 4.43 -17.42
CA ILE A 98 21.26 3.17 -16.88
C ILE A 98 22.62 2.86 -17.51
N GLU A 99 22.73 2.92 -18.85
CA GLU A 99 23.96 2.65 -19.59
C GLU A 99 25.11 3.58 -19.15
N LYS A 100 24.85 4.89 -19.06
CA LYS A 100 25.82 5.86 -18.55
C LYS A 100 26.24 5.53 -17.11
N GLY A 101 25.27 5.17 -16.26
CA GLY A 101 25.52 4.77 -14.89
C GLY A 101 26.43 3.55 -14.77
N LEU A 102 26.14 2.51 -15.54
CA LEU A 102 26.93 1.28 -15.59
C LEU A 102 28.36 1.53 -16.09
N ARG A 103 28.52 2.35 -17.13
CA ARG A 103 29.84 2.72 -17.65
C ARG A 103 30.70 3.42 -16.60
N ILE A 104 30.11 4.28 -15.76
CA ILE A 104 30.83 4.94 -14.68
C ILE A 104 31.14 3.95 -13.53
N LEU A 105 30.19 3.06 -13.21
CA LEU A 105 30.32 2.08 -12.15
C LEU A 105 31.45 1.07 -12.44
N LEU A 106 31.44 0.48 -13.64
CA LEU A 106 32.39 -0.52 -14.11
C LEU A 106 33.71 0.10 -14.61
N GLY A 107 33.69 1.36 -15.04
CA GLY A 107 34.85 2.04 -15.62
C GLY A 107 35.27 1.42 -16.95
N ASP A 108 36.58 1.36 -17.20
CA ASP A 108 37.19 0.67 -18.34
C ASP A 108 37.49 -0.81 -18.03
N GLY A 109 37.05 -1.33 -16.89
CA GLY A 109 37.32 -2.69 -16.43
C GLY A 109 38.74 -2.93 -15.90
N SER A 110 39.66 -1.96 -16.00
CA SER A 110 41.08 -2.11 -15.61
C SER A 110 41.28 -2.38 -14.11
N MET A 111 40.30 -2.01 -13.30
CA MET A 111 40.30 -2.16 -11.84
C MET A 111 39.59 -3.42 -11.35
N LEU A 112 38.97 -4.19 -12.26
CA LEU A 112 38.27 -5.42 -11.95
C LEU A 112 39.20 -6.62 -12.18
N GLN A 113 39.17 -7.60 -11.28
CA GLN A 113 39.89 -8.85 -11.47
C GLN A 113 39.29 -9.68 -12.62
N ASN A 114 37.95 -9.69 -12.72
CA ASN A 114 37.23 -10.35 -13.79
C ASN A 114 35.99 -9.53 -14.20
N PRO A 115 36.13 -8.62 -15.18
CA PRO A 115 35.03 -7.78 -15.65
C PRO A 115 33.78 -8.56 -16.06
N GLU A 116 33.95 -9.65 -16.81
CA GLU A 116 32.84 -10.47 -17.32
C GLU A 116 32.06 -11.12 -16.17
N ALA A 117 32.76 -11.72 -15.20
CA ALA A 117 32.12 -12.34 -14.04
C ALA A 117 31.42 -11.30 -13.16
N ALA A 118 32.01 -10.11 -13.00
CA ALA A 118 31.40 -9.00 -12.26
C ALA A 118 30.10 -8.53 -12.93
N GLU A 119 30.12 -8.32 -14.25
CA GLU A 119 28.93 -7.93 -15.04
C GLU A 119 27.83 -8.98 -14.97
N ASN A 120 28.18 -10.27 -15.09
CA ASN A 120 27.23 -11.38 -14.97
C ASN A 120 26.58 -11.41 -13.59
N ILE A 121 27.35 -11.24 -12.51
CA ILE A 121 26.81 -11.19 -11.14
C ILE A 121 25.83 -10.01 -11.03
N LEU A 122 26.19 -8.81 -11.52
CA LEU A 122 25.30 -7.66 -11.47
C LEU A 122 24.01 -7.91 -12.26
N GLY A 123 24.10 -8.52 -13.45
CA GLY A 123 22.93 -8.86 -14.27
C GLY A 123 21.99 -9.88 -13.60
N ILE A 124 22.53 -10.84 -12.85
CA ILE A 124 21.76 -11.83 -12.08
C ILE A 124 21.05 -11.16 -10.88
N LEU A 125 21.76 -10.28 -10.17
CA LEU A 125 21.24 -9.62 -8.98
C LEU A 125 20.22 -8.51 -9.30
N PHE A 126 20.42 -7.79 -10.40
CA PHE A 126 19.67 -6.59 -10.75
C PHE A 126 19.03 -6.70 -12.13
N PRO A 127 17.78 -7.19 -12.24
CA PRO A 127 17.09 -7.35 -13.52
C PRO A 127 16.96 -6.07 -14.34
N LYS A 128 16.94 -4.89 -13.70
CA LYS A 128 16.79 -3.59 -14.36
C LYS A 128 17.91 -3.31 -15.37
N ILE A 129 19.14 -3.70 -15.03
CA ILE A 129 20.32 -3.33 -15.83
C ILE A 129 20.56 -4.24 -17.02
N THR A 130 19.86 -5.38 -17.09
CA THR A 130 20.03 -6.40 -18.14
C THR A 130 19.68 -5.89 -19.53
N VAL A 131 18.88 -4.83 -19.64
CA VAL A 131 18.54 -4.15 -20.91
C VAL A 131 19.75 -3.44 -21.54
N CYS A 132 20.78 -3.15 -20.74
CA CYS A 132 22.01 -2.49 -21.15
C CYS A 132 23.22 -3.42 -21.19
N LEU A 133 23.07 -4.66 -20.73
CA LEU A 133 24.15 -5.64 -20.75
C LEU A 133 24.00 -6.55 -21.97
N ASP A 134 25.09 -6.75 -22.71
CA ASP A 134 25.14 -7.73 -23.81
C ASP A 134 25.17 -9.20 -23.29
N SER A 135 25.18 -9.38 -21.96
CA SER A 135 25.23 -10.68 -21.31
C SER A 135 23.94 -11.48 -21.56
N ALA A 136 24.07 -12.65 -22.19
CA ALA A 136 22.97 -13.59 -22.45
C ALA A 136 22.34 -14.21 -21.17
N HIS A 137 22.88 -13.88 -19.99
CA HIS A 137 22.60 -14.59 -18.73
C HIS A 137 21.72 -13.80 -17.75
N GLY A 138 21.49 -12.50 -18.00
CA GLY A 138 20.56 -11.66 -17.24
C GLY A 138 19.14 -11.58 -17.84
N THR A 139 18.95 -12.00 -19.09
CA THR A 139 17.69 -11.86 -19.84
C THR A 139 16.56 -12.79 -19.40
N TRP A 140 16.84 -13.76 -18.52
CA TRP A 140 15.84 -14.78 -18.12
C TRP A 140 14.95 -14.39 -16.94
N ARG A 141 15.34 -13.39 -16.14
CA ARG A 141 14.62 -13.03 -14.90
C ARG A 141 14.00 -11.64 -15.01
N GLY A 142 12.69 -11.59 -15.19
CA GLY A 142 11.94 -10.34 -15.09
C GLY A 142 11.88 -9.84 -13.64
N TYR A 143 11.86 -8.52 -13.45
CA TYR A 143 11.56 -7.94 -12.14
C TYR A 143 10.07 -8.11 -11.84
N GLU A 144 9.76 -8.82 -10.77
CA GLU A 144 8.40 -8.99 -10.25
C GLU A 144 8.42 -8.52 -8.79
N HIS A 145 7.64 -7.49 -8.48
CA HIS A 145 7.83 -6.72 -7.24
C HIS A 145 7.49 -7.53 -5.98
N ASN A 146 6.40 -8.30 -5.99
CA ASN A 146 5.89 -8.98 -4.80
C ASN A 146 6.79 -10.14 -4.42
N GLY A 147 7.13 -11.03 -5.34
CA GLY A 147 8.06 -12.13 -5.12
C GLY A 147 9.47 -11.67 -4.77
N PHE A 148 9.94 -10.57 -5.36
CA PHE A 148 11.23 -9.99 -4.95
C PHE A 148 11.18 -9.41 -3.53
N LEU A 149 10.08 -8.75 -3.14
CA LEU A 149 9.90 -8.20 -1.80
C LEU A 149 9.73 -9.31 -0.75
N ALA A 150 8.96 -10.35 -1.04
CA ALA A 150 8.77 -11.51 -0.17
C ALA A 150 10.10 -12.22 0.12
N ASP A 151 10.97 -12.33 -0.88
CA ASP A 151 12.29 -12.94 -0.76
C ASP A 151 13.35 -12.05 -0.10
N ASN A 152 13.05 -10.76 0.12
CA ASN A 152 13.99 -9.70 0.49
C ASN A 152 15.14 -9.52 -0.51
N ARG A 153 14.85 -9.53 -1.82
CA ARG A 153 15.88 -9.40 -2.87
C ARG A 153 16.56 -8.04 -2.86
N VAL A 154 17.84 -8.01 -3.21
CA VAL A 154 18.66 -6.78 -3.26
C VAL A 154 18.15 -5.78 -4.30
N ALA A 155 17.54 -6.25 -5.39
CA ALA A 155 16.96 -5.39 -6.43
C ALA A 155 15.70 -4.63 -5.97
N VAL A 156 15.14 -4.91 -4.78
CA VAL A 156 14.07 -4.10 -4.20
C VAL A 156 14.70 -2.94 -3.45
N SER A 157 14.35 -1.72 -3.84
CA SER A 157 14.87 -0.48 -3.24
C SER A 157 14.75 -0.46 -1.71
N ALA A 158 13.66 -1.00 -1.15
CA ALA A 158 13.41 -1.09 0.29
C ALA A 158 14.20 -2.19 1.03
N CYS A 159 14.95 -3.05 0.32
CA CYS A 159 15.78 -4.11 0.92
C CYS A 159 17.28 -3.92 0.60
N PHE A 160 17.61 -3.00 -0.31
CA PHE A 160 18.95 -2.84 -0.88
C PHE A 160 20.01 -2.57 0.19
N GLU A 161 19.75 -1.65 1.12
CA GLU A 161 20.74 -1.16 2.08
C GLU A 161 21.17 -2.23 3.09
N ARG A 162 20.28 -3.17 3.43
CA ARG A 162 20.54 -4.30 4.34
C ARG A 162 21.75 -5.15 3.92
N TYR A 163 22.01 -5.24 2.62
CA TYR A 163 23.13 -6.01 2.08
C TYR A 163 24.51 -5.36 2.35
N PHE A 164 24.52 -4.08 2.73
CA PHE A 164 25.73 -3.28 2.93
C PHE A 164 25.93 -2.85 4.39
N SER A 165 24.86 -2.55 5.15
CA SER A 165 24.95 -1.89 6.46
C SER A 165 24.83 -2.83 7.67
N PHE A 166 24.53 -4.12 7.48
CA PHE A 166 24.22 -5.09 8.54
C PHE A 166 23.05 -4.71 9.47
N LEU A 167 22.28 -3.69 9.13
CA LEU A 167 21.18 -3.17 9.94
C LEU A 167 19.90 -3.14 9.11
N LEU A 168 18.77 -3.36 9.78
CA LEU A 168 17.46 -3.09 9.20
C LEU A 168 17.26 -1.57 9.15
N GLU A 169 16.67 -1.07 8.07
CA GLU A 169 16.30 0.35 8.00
C GLU A 169 15.29 0.68 9.12
N GLU A 170 15.36 1.89 9.69
CA GLU A 170 14.51 2.28 10.83
C GLU A 170 13.01 2.11 10.52
N GLU A 171 12.62 2.42 9.30
CA GLU A 171 11.25 2.32 8.78
C GLU A 171 10.87 0.90 8.32
N ALA A 172 11.84 -0.02 8.22
CA ALA A 172 11.58 -1.36 7.72
C ALA A 172 10.86 -2.24 8.76
N VAL A 173 10.12 -3.21 8.22
CA VAL A 173 9.44 -4.25 8.99
C VAL A 173 10.22 -5.55 8.85
N SER A 174 10.55 -6.16 9.98
CA SER A 174 11.23 -7.46 10.01
C SER A 174 10.40 -8.53 9.31
N SER A 175 11.07 -9.29 8.45
CA SER A 175 10.47 -10.45 7.78
C SER A 175 10.04 -11.52 8.77
N THR A 176 10.78 -11.67 9.87
CA THR A 176 10.45 -12.62 10.94
C THR A 176 9.12 -12.25 11.60
N VAL A 177 8.88 -10.95 11.85
CA VAL A 177 7.61 -10.48 12.43
C VAL A 177 6.44 -10.81 11.50
N ILE A 178 6.56 -10.50 10.20
CA ILE A 178 5.50 -10.81 9.22
C ILE A 178 5.29 -12.31 9.09
N TYR A 179 6.36 -13.10 9.01
CA TYR A 179 6.25 -14.56 8.93
C TYR A 179 5.51 -15.13 10.14
N ARG A 180 5.90 -14.74 11.35
CA ARG A 180 5.22 -15.20 12.58
C ARG A 180 3.74 -14.79 12.58
N MET A 181 3.42 -13.59 12.13
CA MET A 181 2.02 -13.16 12.00
C MET A 181 1.23 -14.07 11.07
N LEU A 182 1.77 -14.39 9.89
CA LEU A 182 1.05 -15.16 8.87
C LEU A 182 0.95 -16.66 9.20
N TYR A 183 1.99 -17.23 9.81
CA TYR A 183 2.14 -18.69 9.93
C TYR A 183 2.04 -19.25 11.35
N GLU A 184 2.27 -18.43 12.38
CA GLU A 184 2.39 -18.91 13.76
C GLU A 184 1.32 -18.30 14.68
N ALA A 185 1.09 -17.00 14.58
CA ALA A 185 0.24 -16.21 15.48
C ALA A 185 -1.21 -16.69 15.52
N ASP A 186 -1.80 -16.73 16.71
CA ASP A 186 -3.25 -16.81 16.86
C ASP A 186 -3.91 -15.44 16.59
N ALA A 187 -5.24 -15.38 16.67
CA ALA A 187 -6.00 -14.17 16.38
C ALA A 187 -5.60 -12.98 17.28
N ASN A 188 -5.31 -13.21 18.56
CA ASN A 188 -4.95 -12.15 19.50
C ASN A 188 -3.51 -11.66 19.27
N ALA A 189 -2.59 -12.60 19.02
CA ALA A 189 -1.20 -12.29 18.71
C ALA A 189 -1.07 -11.55 17.37
N PHE A 190 -1.84 -11.96 16.35
CA PHE A 190 -1.91 -11.24 15.07
C PHE A 190 -2.44 -9.82 15.28
N ALA A 191 -3.54 -9.70 16.02
CA ALA A 191 -4.17 -8.44 16.32
C ALA A 191 -3.25 -7.47 17.07
N GLY A 192 -2.55 -7.95 18.09
CA GLY A 192 -1.58 -7.18 18.86
C GLY A 192 -0.36 -6.77 18.03
N ALA A 193 0.15 -7.66 17.19
CA ALA A 193 1.26 -7.34 16.29
C ALA A 193 0.89 -6.26 15.28
N LEU A 194 -0.31 -6.32 14.70
CA LEU A 194 -0.79 -5.32 13.75
C LEU A 194 -1.01 -3.95 14.43
N GLY A 195 -1.54 -3.95 15.65
CA GLY A 195 -1.66 -2.73 16.48
C GLY A 195 -0.30 -2.08 16.75
N LYS A 196 0.69 -2.88 17.18
CA LYS A 196 2.06 -2.39 17.41
C LYS A 196 2.70 -1.82 16.15
N LEU A 197 2.55 -2.49 15.01
CA LEU A 197 3.05 -2.00 13.73
C LEU A 197 2.38 -0.67 13.32
N TYR A 198 1.13 -0.45 13.71
CA TYR A 198 0.46 0.83 13.50
C TYR A 198 1.02 1.94 14.41
N GLU A 199 1.17 1.65 15.71
CA GLU A 199 1.76 2.59 16.68
C GLU A 199 3.19 2.99 16.29
N ASP A 200 3.98 2.05 15.78
CA ASP A 200 5.34 2.28 15.29
C ASP A 200 5.40 3.03 13.94
N GLY A 201 4.26 3.38 13.33
CA GLY A 201 4.20 4.04 12.02
C GLY A 201 4.52 3.12 10.83
N LYS A 202 4.55 1.80 11.05
CA LYS A 202 5.02 0.77 10.10
C LYS A 202 3.90 -0.02 9.42
N ILE A 203 2.65 0.43 9.54
CA ILE A 203 1.49 -0.29 9.00
C ILE A 203 1.54 -0.44 7.47
N VAL A 204 1.95 0.62 6.75
CA VAL A 204 2.04 0.60 5.27
C VAL A 204 3.08 -0.42 4.78
N PRO A 205 4.35 -0.39 5.24
CA PRO A 205 5.33 -1.40 4.83
C PRO A 205 4.97 -2.81 5.32
N ALA A 206 4.29 -2.95 6.46
CA ALA A 206 3.77 -4.24 6.91
C ALA A 206 2.75 -4.83 5.92
N PHE A 207 1.77 -4.04 5.48
CA PHE A 207 0.79 -4.47 4.48
C PHE A 207 1.44 -4.81 3.15
N GLN A 208 2.45 -4.06 2.70
CA GLN A 208 3.21 -4.39 1.49
C GLN A 208 3.89 -5.77 1.60
N LYS A 209 4.52 -6.07 2.74
CA LYS A 209 5.10 -7.40 2.97
C LYS A 209 4.04 -8.49 3.06
N ILE A 210 2.94 -8.27 3.80
CA ILE A 210 1.84 -9.24 3.89
C ILE A 210 1.31 -9.56 2.49
N GLN A 211 1.04 -8.53 1.67
CA GLN A 211 0.59 -8.71 0.29
C GLN A 211 1.60 -9.46 -0.57
N ALA A 212 2.90 -9.20 -0.39
CA ALA A 212 3.95 -9.92 -1.09
C ALA A 212 3.92 -11.43 -0.78
N TYR A 213 3.80 -11.82 0.49
CA TYR A 213 3.65 -13.22 0.87
C TYR A 213 2.34 -13.83 0.32
N VAL A 214 1.24 -13.10 0.43
CA VAL A 214 -0.09 -13.57 -0.01
C VAL A 214 -0.19 -13.69 -1.54
N ALA A 215 0.53 -12.86 -2.31
CA ALA A 215 0.57 -12.96 -3.77
C ALA A 215 1.37 -14.18 -4.24
N GLU A 216 2.33 -14.63 -3.45
CA GLU A 216 3.27 -15.71 -3.78
C GLU A 216 2.85 -17.07 -3.17
N GLN A 217 1.55 -17.42 -3.19
CA GLN A 217 1.05 -18.64 -2.53
C GLN A 217 1.69 -19.93 -3.05
N ASN A 218 2.17 -19.95 -4.29
CA ASN A 218 2.92 -21.10 -4.83
C ASN A 218 4.22 -21.37 -4.07
N ARG A 219 4.88 -20.31 -3.56
CA ARG A 219 6.16 -20.39 -2.84
C ARG A 219 5.97 -20.34 -1.33
N TYR A 220 4.93 -19.63 -0.90
CA TYR A 220 4.58 -19.37 0.48
C TYR A 220 3.11 -19.79 0.71
N PRO A 221 2.80 -21.10 0.66
CA PRO A 221 1.42 -21.56 0.75
C PRO A 221 0.84 -21.30 2.14
N LEU A 222 -0.31 -20.65 2.19
CA LEU A 222 -1.06 -20.42 3.42
C LEU A 222 -2.18 -21.46 3.54
N PRO A 223 -2.21 -22.26 4.63
CA PRO A 223 -3.33 -23.15 4.90
C PRO A 223 -4.66 -22.39 4.96
N LEU A 224 -5.75 -23.01 4.51
CA LEU A 224 -7.10 -22.43 4.53
C LEU A 224 -7.44 -21.78 5.90
N VAL A 225 -7.22 -22.52 6.99
CA VAL A 225 -7.47 -22.07 8.37
C VAL A 225 -6.69 -20.79 8.70
N ARG A 226 -5.46 -20.66 8.19
CA ARG A 226 -4.64 -19.44 8.39
C ARG A 226 -5.19 -18.28 7.58
N SER A 227 -5.55 -18.51 6.32
CA SER A 227 -6.15 -17.51 5.45
C SER A 227 -7.47 -16.97 6.04
N GLU A 228 -8.34 -17.84 6.55
CA GLU A 228 -9.58 -17.44 7.23
C GLU A 228 -9.31 -16.56 8.46
N LEU A 229 -8.35 -16.94 9.31
CA LEU A 229 -7.98 -16.19 10.50
C LEU A 229 -7.48 -14.79 10.13
N ILE A 230 -6.58 -14.70 9.14
CA ILE A 230 -6.00 -13.43 8.68
C ILE A 230 -7.11 -12.52 8.15
N ILE A 231 -8.02 -13.04 7.30
CA ILE A 231 -9.13 -12.24 6.77
C ILE A 231 -9.99 -11.69 7.92
N ARG A 232 -10.38 -12.54 8.90
CA ARG A 232 -11.20 -12.09 10.03
C ARG A 232 -10.51 -11.00 10.84
N CYS A 233 -9.24 -11.21 11.21
CA CYS A 233 -8.48 -10.24 11.99
C CYS A 233 -8.33 -8.91 11.24
N LEU A 234 -7.98 -8.94 9.95
CA LEU A 234 -7.86 -7.73 9.13
C LEU A 234 -9.18 -6.97 9.04
N MET A 235 -10.30 -7.67 8.81
CA MET A 235 -11.62 -7.06 8.70
C MET A 235 -12.10 -6.45 10.03
N GLU A 236 -11.88 -7.13 11.16
CA GLU A 236 -12.26 -6.62 12.49
C GLU A 236 -11.45 -5.38 12.89
N GLN A 237 -10.14 -5.38 12.63
CA GLN A 237 -9.24 -4.31 13.08
C GLN A 237 -9.16 -3.12 12.11
N TRP A 238 -9.72 -3.23 10.91
CA TRP A 238 -9.50 -2.24 9.84
C TRP A 238 -9.77 -0.79 10.26
N HIS A 239 -10.82 -0.59 11.06
CA HIS A 239 -11.26 0.73 11.54
C HIS A 239 -10.26 1.45 12.47
N LEU A 240 -9.26 0.73 13.00
CA LEU A 240 -8.25 1.29 13.89
C LEU A 240 -7.18 2.09 13.13
N PHE A 241 -6.97 1.80 11.84
CA PHE A 241 -5.88 2.38 11.07
C PHE A 241 -6.25 3.72 10.46
N LYS A 242 -5.54 4.77 10.89
CA LYS A 242 -5.62 6.10 10.28
C LYS A 242 -4.31 6.38 9.56
N VAL A 243 -4.34 6.26 8.25
CA VAL A 243 -3.17 6.45 7.38
C VAL A 243 -3.46 7.60 6.44
N LYS A 244 -2.65 8.67 6.52
CA LYS A 244 -2.74 9.78 5.58
C LYS A 244 -2.15 9.36 4.24
N GLU A 245 -2.89 9.61 3.17
CA GLU A 245 -2.42 9.37 1.81
C GLU A 245 -1.46 10.49 1.40
N THR A 246 -0.19 10.16 1.22
CA THR A 246 0.84 11.13 0.87
C THR A 246 1.29 10.94 -0.59
N GLY A 247 0.97 11.92 -1.44
CA GLY A 247 1.50 12.04 -2.80
C GLY A 247 0.48 11.85 -3.92
N LEU A 248 0.77 12.44 -5.10
CA LEU A 248 -0.08 12.49 -6.30
C LEU A 248 -0.45 11.12 -6.90
N PHE A 249 0.33 10.09 -6.61
CA PHE A 249 0.15 8.73 -7.13
C PHE A 249 0.00 7.70 -6.01
N SER A 250 -0.34 8.14 -4.79
CA SER A 250 -0.55 7.22 -3.68
C SER A 250 -1.85 6.44 -3.90
N TYR A 251 -1.77 5.10 -3.79
CA TYR A 251 -2.94 4.24 -3.86
C TYR A 251 -3.72 4.32 -2.54
N PRO A 252 -5.08 4.34 -2.59
CA PRO A 252 -5.87 4.44 -1.40
C PRO A 252 -5.53 3.39 -0.36
N PHE A 253 -5.46 3.75 0.92
CA PHE A 253 -5.09 2.79 1.96
C PHE A 253 -6.09 1.61 2.02
N ALA A 254 -7.38 1.89 1.82
CA ALA A 254 -8.46 0.90 1.69
C ALA A 254 -8.20 -0.18 0.63
N TRP A 255 -7.51 0.15 -0.47
CA TRP A 255 -7.20 -0.84 -1.51
C TRP A 255 -6.24 -1.90 -1.01
N ARG A 256 -5.45 -1.63 0.04
CA ARG A 256 -4.56 -2.64 0.62
C ARG A 256 -5.33 -3.76 1.31
N LEU A 257 -6.41 -3.43 2.01
CA LEU A 257 -7.34 -4.43 2.56
C LEU A 257 -7.93 -5.26 1.44
N ILE A 258 -8.55 -4.60 0.46
CA ILE A 258 -9.28 -5.26 -0.63
C ILE A 258 -8.36 -6.23 -1.37
N SER A 259 -7.17 -5.78 -1.78
CA SER A 259 -6.21 -6.62 -2.50
C SER A 259 -5.73 -7.81 -1.66
N CYS A 260 -5.49 -7.62 -0.37
CA CYS A 260 -5.06 -8.70 0.52
C CYS A 260 -6.17 -9.74 0.74
N VAL A 261 -7.39 -9.29 1.02
CA VAL A 261 -8.55 -10.17 1.23
C VAL A 261 -8.90 -10.90 -0.07
N GLU A 262 -8.91 -10.21 -1.21
CA GLU A 262 -9.15 -10.83 -2.52
C GLU A 262 -8.13 -11.94 -2.81
N ALA A 263 -6.84 -11.68 -2.59
CA ALA A 263 -5.81 -12.67 -2.86
C ALA A 263 -5.89 -13.88 -1.92
N LEU A 264 -6.22 -13.69 -0.64
CA LEU A 264 -6.45 -14.79 0.30
C LEU A 264 -7.68 -15.63 -0.08
N LEU A 265 -8.78 -14.97 -0.50
CA LEU A 265 -9.99 -15.66 -0.92
C LEU A 265 -9.77 -16.48 -2.20
N LYS A 266 -8.96 -16.01 -3.16
CA LYS A 266 -8.65 -16.76 -4.40
C LYS A 266 -7.99 -18.11 -4.15
N GLY A 267 -7.34 -18.30 -3.00
CA GLY A 267 -6.79 -19.59 -2.59
C GLY A 267 -7.82 -20.58 -2.02
N MET A 268 -9.11 -20.23 -2.02
CA MET A 268 -10.20 -21.02 -1.43
C MET A 268 -11.24 -21.38 -2.49
N GLU A 269 -11.93 -22.50 -2.28
CA GLU A 269 -13.07 -22.87 -3.12
C GLU A 269 -14.25 -21.91 -2.91
N GLU A 270 -15.10 -21.72 -3.93
CA GLU A 270 -16.24 -20.78 -3.86
C GLU A 270 -17.16 -20.99 -2.64
N PRO A 271 -17.57 -22.23 -2.29
CA PRO A 271 -18.43 -22.45 -1.13
C PRO A 271 -17.77 -22.04 0.19
N GLU A 272 -16.45 -22.24 0.31
CA GLU A 272 -15.67 -21.85 1.50
C GLU A 272 -15.57 -20.33 1.60
N ARG A 273 -15.29 -19.65 0.48
CA ARG A 273 -15.31 -18.17 0.39
C ARG A 273 -16.65 -17.62 0.85
N TYR A 274 -17.75 -18.18 0.37
CA TYR A 274 -19.09 -17.73 0.72
C TYR A 274 -19.37 -17.89 2.21
N VAL A 275 -19.10 -19.08 2.78
CA VAL A 275 -19.32 -19.34 4.22
C VAL A 275 -18.52 -18.36 5.09
N LEU A 276 -17.25 -18.13 4.75
CA LEU A 276 -16.40 -17.17 5.47
C LEU A 276 -16.96 -15.74 5.37
N LEU A 277 -17.25 -15.28 4.14
CA LEU A 277 -17.75 -13.92 3.90
C LEU A 277 -19.10 -13.70 4.57
N ARG A 278 -20.00 -14.69 4.57
CA ARG A 278 -21.26 -14.60 5.28
C ARG A 278 -21.05 -14.39 6.78
N GLN A 279 -20.17 -15.15 7.41
CA GLN A 279 -19.84 -14.98 8.83
C GLN A 279 -19.23 -13.60 9.12
N ILE A 280 -18.42 -13.06 8.21
CA ILE A 280 -17.86 -11.71 8.29
C ILE A 280 -18.98 -10.65 8.24
N PHE A 281 -19.93 -10.79 7.31
CA PHE A 281 -21.03 -9.84 7.16
C PHE A 281 -22.00 -9.88 8.35
N GLU A 282 -22.18 -11.05 8.97
CA GLU A 282 -23.00 -11.23 10.17
C GLU A 282 -22.29 -10.76 11.46
N ASN A 283 -20.96 -10.61 11.45
CA ASN A 283 -20.18 -10.24 12.62
C ASN A 283 -20.33 -8.75 12.99
N LYS A 284 -20.98 -8.49 14.13
CA LYS A 284 -21.25 -7.13 14.64
C LYS A 284 -20.00 -6.32 15.01
N LYS A 285 -18.84 -6.97 15.24
CA LYS A 285 -17.58 -6.25 15.52
C LYS A 285 -17.02 -5.53 14.29
N ILE A 286 -17.38 -5.99 13.10
CA ILE A 286 -16.90 -5.44 11.84
C ILE A 286 -17.78 -4.26 11.45
N GLN A 287 -17.17 -3.10 11.20
CA GLN A 287 -17.90 -1.88 10.86
C GLN A 287 -18.45 -1.93 9.43
N ILE A 288 -19.61 -1.30 9.21
CA ILE A 288 -20.31 -1.30 7.92
C ILE A 288 -19.47 -0.68 6.79
N PRO A 289 -18.72 0.44 6.99
CA PRO A 289 -17.78 0.92 5.98
C PRO A 289 -16.80 -0.14 5.48
N THR A 290 -16.25 -0.97 6.38
CA THR A 290 -15.33 -2.06 6.00
C THR A 290 -16.04 -3.11 5.15
N LEU A 291 -17.28 -3.46 5.49
CA LEU A 291 -18.08 -4.40 4.67
C LEU A 291 -18.38 -3.82 3.28
N ALA A 292 -18.63 -2.51 3.19
CA ALA A 292 -18.91 -1.84 1.93
C ALA A 292 -17.72 -1.95 0.96
N LEU A 293 -16.47 -1.87 1.45
CA LEU A 293 -15.27 -2.03 0.62
C LEU A 293 -15.23 -3.39 -0.08
N ILE A 294 -15.53 -4.46 0.66
CA ILE A 294 -15.53 -5.82 0.11
C ILE A 294 -16.75 -6.05 -0.78
N LEU A 295 -17.94 -5.64 -0.34
CA LEU A 295 -19.17 -5.81 -1.14
C LEU A 295 -19.06 -5.07 -2.47
N GLN A 296 -18.61 -3.82 -2.46
CA GLN A 296 -18.40 -3.05 -3.69
C GLN A 296 -17.48 -3.78 -4.66
N LYS A 297 -16.39 -4.38 -4.17
CA LYS A 297 -15.48 -5.16 -5.01
C LYS A 297 -16.16 -6.39 -5.61
N LEU A 298 -16.96 -7.11 -4.82
CA LEU A 298 -17.73 -8.27 -5.30
C LEU A 298 -18.75 -7.86 -6.37
N GLU A 299 -19.48 -6.76 -6.17
CA GLU A 299 -20.43 -6.23 -7.14
C GLU A 299 -19.76 -5.84 -8.46
N GLN A 300 -18.59 -5.18 -8.37
CA GLN A 300 -17.81 -4.78 -9.55
C GLN A 300 -17.32 -5.98 -10.37
N GLN A 301 -17.08 -7.14 -9.75
CA GLN A 301 -16.72 -8.36 -10.46
C GLN A 301 -17.85 -8.89 -11.34
N HIS A 302 -19.10 -8.57 -11.01
CA HIS A 302 -20.30 -8.86 -11.80
C HIS A 302 -20.73 -7.68 -12.68
N GLY A 303 -19.86 -6.68 -12.89
CA GLY A 303 -20.18 -5.49 -13.68
C GLY A 303 -21.23 -4.56 -13.05
N ARG A 304 -21.63 -4.80 -11.80
CA ARG A 304 -22.59 -3.94 -11.07
C ARG A 304 -21.86 -2.75 -10.45
N PHE A 305 -22.53 -1.60 -10.46
CA PHE A 305 -22.05 -0.34 -9.84
C PHE A 305 -20.66 0.10 -10.35
N THR A 306 -20.39 -0.13 -11.63
CA THR A 306 -19.15 0.30 -12.30
C THR A 306 -19.36 0.67 -13.75
N ASP A 307 -18.61 1.66 -14.23
CA ASP A 307 -18.57 2.04 -15.66
C ASP A 307 -17.71 1.07 -16.50
N ARG A 308 -17.02 0.13 -15.84
CA ARG A 308 -16.19 -0.86 -16.51
C ARG A 308 -17.09 -1.95 -17.09
N LYS A 309 -16.98 -2.18 -18.40
CA LYS A 309 -17.58 -3.36 -19.04
C LYS A 309 -17.16 -4.62 -18.29
N GLU A 310 -18.08 -5.57 -18.16
CA GLU A 310 -17.86 -6.90 -17.61
C GLU A 310 -16.57 -7.45 -18.21
N SER A 311 -15.49 -7.39 -17.43
CA SER A 311 -14.22 -7.98 -17.83
C SER A 311 -14.36 -9.48 -17.60
N GLU A 312 -13.71 -10.30 -18.43
CA GLU A 312 -13.47 -11.73 -18.21
C GLU A 312 -12.60 -12.01 -16.95
N ARG A 313 -12.83 -11.25 -15.87
CA ARG A 313 -12.16 -11.43 -14.59
C ARG A 313 -12.89 -12.51 -13.83
N GLU A 314 -12.10 -13.42 -13.30
CA GLU A 314 -12.54 -14.43 -12.35
C GLU A 314 -13.32 -13.79 -11.20
N THR A 315 -14.55 -14.23 -10.99
CA THR A 315 -15.44 -13.78 -9.92
C THR A 315 -15.11 -14.50 -8.62
N LEU A 316 -15.19 -13.80 -7.48
CA LEU A 316 -14.94 -14.43 -6.19
C LEU A 316 -16.12 -15.29 -5.70
N LEU A 317 -17.33 -14.87 -6.04
CA LEU A 317 -18.58 -15.51 -5.66
C LEU A 317 -19.53 -15.48 -6.84
N ILE A 318 -20.47 -16.42 -6.88
CA ILE A 318 -21.63 -16.34 -7.79
C ILE A 318 -22.57 -15.19 -7.38
N LEU A 319 -23.35 -14.69 -8.34
CA LEU A 319 -24.20 -13.52 -8.13
C LEU A 319 -25.27 -13.75 -7.05
N GLU A 320 -25.76 -14.99 -6.91
CA GLU A 320 -26.74 -15.38 -5.90
C GLU A 320 -26.17 -15.17 -4.48
N HIS A 321 -24.94 -15.62 -4.24
CA HIS A 321 -24.25 -15.44 -2.96
C HIS A 321 -23.95 -13.97 -2.68
N VAL A 322 -23.55 -13.18 -3.68
CA VAL A 322 -23.37 -11.73 -3.53
C VAL A 322 -24.70 -11.05 -3.13
N SER A 323 -25.80 -11.46 -3.77
CA SER A 323 -27.14 -10.94 -3.46
C SER A 323 -27.61 -11.28 -2.05
N GLU A 324 -27.13 -12.36 -1.45
CA GLU A 324 -27.40 -12.68 -0.05
C GLU A 324 -26.59 -11.82 0.91
N LEU A 325 -25.30 -11.58 0.61
CA LEU A 325 -24.48 -10.64 1.37
C LEU A 325 -25.04 -9.21 1.29
N GLU A 326 -25.58 -8.82 0.14
CA GLU A 326 -26.27 -7.54 -0.08
C GLU A 326 -27.44 -7.36 0.91
N LYS A 327 -28.24 -8.40 1.14
CA LYS A 327 -29.36 -8.36 2.12
C LYS A 327 -28.87 -8.12 3.54
N ILE A 328 -27.80 -8.81 3.95
CA ILE A 328 -27.19 -8.65 5.29
C ILE A 328 -26.63 -7.23 5.43
N PHE A 329 -25.87 -6.77 4.43
CA PHE A 329 -25.30 -5.42 4.38
C PHE A 329 -26.38 -4.35 4.47
N LYS A 330 -27.47 -4.49 3.69
CA LYS A 330 -28.61 -3.57 3.71
C LYS A 330 -29.23 -3.49 5.09
N SER A 331 -29.54 -4.62 5.72
CA SER A 331 -30.12 -4.65 7.06
C SER A 331 -29.23 -3.93 8.07
N ARG A 332 -27.93 -4.24 8.08
CA ARG A 332 -26.99 -3.65 9.02
C ARG A 332 -26.70 -2.17 8.74
N GLY A 333 -26.67 -1.77 7.46
CA GLY A 333 -26.49 -0.38 7.06
C GLY A 333 -27.67 0.48 7.50
N VAL A 334 -28.90 -0.04 7.37
CA VAL A 334 -30.10 0.64 7.89
C VAL A 334 -30.06 0.76 9.41
N GLU A 335 -29.73 -0.31 10.13
CA GLU A 335 -29.56 -0.28 11.59
C GLU A 335 -28.49 0.74 12.02
N ALA A 336 -27.39 0.84 11.29
CA ALA A 336 -26.31 1.78 11.59
C ALA A 336 -26.72 3.25 11.38
N LEU A 337 -27.60 3.53 10.40
CA LEU A 337 -28.18 4.87 10.21
C LEU A 337 -29.22 5.19 11.27
N ASP A 338 -30.13 4.24 11.56
CA ASP A 338 -31.24 4.45 12.48
C ASP A 338 -30.77 4.58 13.95
N SER A 339 -29.71 3.87 14.33
CA SER A 339 -29.09 3.98 15.65
C SER A 339 -28.18 5.20 15.80
N GLY A 340 -27.76 5.83 14.70
CA GLY A 340 -26.80 6.94 14.72
C GLY A 340 -25.33 6.53 14.90
N ILE A 341 -25.03 5.24 15.10
CA ILE A 341 -23.65 4.75 15.33
C ILE A 341 -22.71 5.08 14.16
N ALA A 342 -23.24 5.17 12.93
CA ALA A 342 -22.48 5.58 11.75
C ALA A 342 -21.93 7.02 11.85
N LEU A 343 -22.55 7.89 12.65
CA LEU A 343 -22.11 9.27 12.88
C LEU A 343 -21.09 9.39 14.02
N GLU A 344 -20.96 8.36 14.86
CA GLU A 344 -19.98 8.34 15.94
C GLU A 344 -18.59 7.89 15.43
N GLN A 345 -18.58 7.08 14.37
CA GLN A 345 -17.38 6.52 13.77
C GLN A 345 -16.75 7.51 12.77
N GLN A 346 -15.42 7.58 12.77
CA GLN A 346 -14.69 8.27 11.71
C GLN A 346 -14.90 7.49 10.40
N ASP A 347 -15.18 8.21 9.31
CA ASP A 347 -15.51 7.60 8.01
C ASP A 347 -16.72 6.64 8.05
N GLY A 348 -17.52 6.74 9.12
CA GLY A 348 -18.63 5.84 9.41
C GLY A 348 -19.76 5.89 8.37
N LEU A 349 -19.82 6.94 7.55
CA LEU A 349 -20.80 7.09 6.48
C LEU A 349 -20.30 6.59 5.11
N ASN A 350 -19.06 6.11 4.99
CA ASN A 350 -18.49 5.72 3.69
C ASN A 350 -19.20 4.54 3.01
N PHE A 351 -20.12 3.85 3.72
CA PHE A 351 -20.98 2.83 3.14
C PHE A 351 -22.24 3.38 2.43
N LEU A 352 -22.58 4.66 2.65
CA LEU A 352 -23.84 5.26 2.20
C LEU A 352 -24.01 5.19 0.69
N TRP A 353 -22.95 5.48 -0.07
CA TRP A 353 -23.00 5.42 -1.53
C TRP A 353 -23.42 4.03 -2.02
N LEU A 354 -22.81 2.97 -1.48
CA LEU A 354 -23.15 1.60 -1.87
C LEU A 354 -24.57 1.22 -1.42
N LEU A 355 -24.96 1.63 -0.21
CA LEU A 355 -26.31 1.38 0.27
C LEU A 355 -27.38 2.08 -0.59
N GLU A 356 -27.07 3.27 -1.12
CA GLU A 356 -27.95 4.01 -2.03
C GLU A 356 -28.11 3.31 -3.38
N GLN A 357 -27.05 2.69 -3.90
CA GLN A 357 -27.14 1.87 -5.11
C GLN A 357 -28.03 0.63 -4.92
N ILE A 358 -27.99 0.04 -3.73
CA ILE A 358 -28.73 -1.19 -3.37
C ILE A 358 -30.20 -0.88 -2.99
N ALA A 359 -30.42 0.21 -2.26
CA ALA A 359 -31.70 0.55 -1.65
C ALA A 359 -31.97 2.06 -1.68
N PRO A 360 -32.15 2.66 -2.87
CA PRO A 360 -32.23 4.12 -3.04
C PRO A 360 -33.37 4.74 -2.23
N GLU A 361 -34.55 4.12 -2.26
CA GLU A 361 -35.75 4.62 -1.55
C GLU A 361 -35.53 4.73 -0.04
N ILE A 362 -34.87 3.72 0.55
CA ILE A 362 -34.62 3.61 1.99
C ILE A 362 -33.65 4.69 2.46
N VAL A 363 -32.65 5.00 1.63
CA VAL A 363 -31.60 5.97 1.94
C VAL A 363 -32.10 7.40 1.77
N SER A 364 -32.87 7.68 0.70
CA SER A 364 -33.43 9.01 0.42
C SER A 364 -34.27 9.54 1.60
N ASP A 365 -35.13 8.70 2.16
CA ASP A 365 -35.97 9.05 3.32
C ASP A 365 -35.17 9.35 4.60
N ARG A 366 -34.00 8.71 4.75
CA ARG A 366 -33.15 8.83 5.93
C ARG A 366 -32.15 9.99 5.83
N LYS A 367 -31.60 10.29 4.64
CA LYS A 367 -30.59 11.34 4.44
C LYS A 367 -31.00 12.68 5.05
N LYS A 368 -32.25 13.10 4.85
CA LYS A 368 -32.79 14.36 5.41
C LYS A 368 -32.91 14.35 6.93
N LYS A 369 -33.07 13.18 7.54
CA LYS A 369 -33.21 13.00 9.00
C LYS A 369 -31.87 12.87 9.71
N LEU A 370 -30.79 12.58 8.98
CA LEU A 370 -29.45 12.41 9.56
C LEU A 370 -28.91 13.72 10.16
N ILE A 371 -29.28 14.89 9.61
CA ILE A 371 -28.85 16.19 10.14
C ILE A 371 -29.77 16.61 11.30
N SER A 372 -29.56 15.98 12.45
CA SER A 372 -30.28 16.29 13.69
C SER A 372 -29.66 17.45 14.49
N ASP A 373 -28.32 17.57 14.49
CA ASP A 373 -27.58 18.49 15.34
C ASP A 373 -26.32 19.04 14.65
N ASN A 374 -25.40 19.64 15.40
CA ASN A 374 -24.16 20.18 14.84
C ASN A 374 -23.07 19.11 14.66
N TRP A 375 -23.11 18.02 15.43
CA TRP A 375 -22.17 16.90 15.33
C TRP A 375 -22.47 16.08 14.06
N SER A 376 -23.72 15.70 13.85
CA SER A 376 -24.14 15.00 12.64
C SER A 376 -23.92 15.82 11.38
N PHE A 377 -24.12 17.15 11.46
CA PHE A 377 -23.74 18.07 10.38
C PHE A 377 -22.24 18.00 10.07
N ALA A 378 -21.37 18.06 11.09
CA ALA A 378 -19.92 17.96 10.89
C ALA A 378 -19.52 16.66 10.19
N LYS A 379 -20.14 15.53 10.59
CA LYS A 379 -19.87 14.21 10.01
C LYS A 379 -20.33 14.08 8.57
N ILE A 380 -21.46 14.69 8.21
CA ILE A 380 -21.93 14.73 6.82
C ILE A 380 -21.01 15.59 5.95
N ILE A 381 -20.54 16.74 6.47
CA ILE A 381 -19.52 17.53 5.77
C ILE A 381 -18.25 16.70 5.56
N SER A 382 -17.80 15.95 6.58
CA SER A 382 -16.65 15.06 6.46
C SER A 382 -16.86 13.96 5.40
N TYR A 383 -18.04 13.34 5.34
CA TYR A 383 -18.39 12.37 4.30
C TYR A 383 -18.35 12.96 2.88
N CYS A 384 -18.74 14.22 2.71
CA CYS A 384 -18.66 14.91 1.42
C CYS A 384 -17.26 15.44 1.08
N CYS A 385 -16.31 15.36 2.01
CA CYS A 385 -14.93 15.80 1.82
C CYS A 385 -14.02 14.65 1.42
N SER A 386 -13.04 14.95 0.58
CA SER A 386 -11.95 14.05 0.20
C SER A 386 -10.62 14.78 0.23
N SER A 387 -9.56 14.07 0.57
CA SER A 387 -8.19 14.57 0.50
C SER A 387 -7.54 14.13 -0.81
N GLY A 388 -6.62 14.95 -1.31
CA GLY A 388 -5.84 14.65 -2.51
C GLY A 388 -4.60 15.52 -2.60
N ALA A 389 -3.83 15.37 -3.67
CA ALA A 389 -2.69 16.22 -3.96
C ALA A 389 -2.85 16.84 -5.34
N ALA A 390 -2.51 18.13 -5.45
CA ALA A 390 -2.56 18.87 -6.70
C ALA A 390 -1.24 19.63 -6.91
N GLU A 391 -0.86 19.79 -8.17
CA GLU A 391 0.20 20.71 -8.55
C GLU A 391 -0.33 22.14 -8.48
N ILE A 392 0.27 22.96 -7.61
CA ILE A 392 -0.06 24.38 -7.47
C ILE A 392 1.23 25.16 -7.67
N GLY A 393 1.38 25.77 -8.85
CA GLY A 393 2.64 26.39 -9.28
C GLY A 393 3.70 25.34 -9.59
N MET A 394 4.91 25.47 -9.03
CA MET A 394 6.00 24.49 -9.16
C MET A 394 6.07 23.51 -7.97
N THR A 395 5.03 23.47 -7.13
CA THR A 395 5.00 22.65 -5.90
C THR A 395 3.77 21.76 -5.86
N VAL A 396 3.95 20.52 -5.41
CA VAL A 396 2.84 19.62 -5.10
C VAL A 396 2.33 19.96 -3.70
N LYS A 397 1.04 20.32 -3.61
CA LYS A 397 0.40 20.64 -2.34
C LYS A 397 -0.72 19.65 -2.04
N GLN A 398 -0.86 19.33 -0.76
CA GLN A 398 -2.03 18.60 -0.27
C GLN A 398 -3.24 19.53 -0.37
N THR A 399 -4.34 18.99 -0.87
CA THR A 399 -5.59 19.70 -1.09
C THR A 399 -6.77 18.90 -0.55
N ARG A 400 -7.84 19.60 -0.19
CA ARG A 400 -9.14 19.00 0.12
C ARG A 400 -10.16 19.43 -0.90
N HIS A 401 -11.00 18.49 -1.30
CA HIS A 401 -12.14 18.71 -2.17
C HIS A 401 -13.42 18.41 -1.40
N ILE A 402 -14.48 19.17 -1.66
CA ILE A 402 -15.82 18.91 -1.14
C ILE A 402 -16.81 18.74 -2.29
N ASP A 403 -17.53 17.62 -2.28
CA ASP A 403 -18.60 17.36 -3.23
C ASP A 403 -19.89 18.05 -2.78
N LEU A 404 -20.13 19.23 -3.38
CA LEU A 404 -21.32 20.02 -3.11
C LEU A 404 -22.61 19.35 -3.61
N LYS A 405 -22.55 18.54 -4.68
CA LYS A 405 -23.73 17.81 -5.19
C LYS A 405 -24.12 16.72 -4.21
N CYS A 406 -23.14 16.02 -3.65
CA CYS A 406 -23.36 15.05 -2.58
C CYS A 406 -24.01 15.73 -1.36
N LEU A 407 -23.47 16.88 -0.91
CA LEU A 407 -24.00 17.62 0.24
C LEU A 407 -25.45 18.09 0.04
N GLU A 408 -25.80 18.54 -1.17
CA GLU A 408 -27.18 18.96 -1.53
C GLU A 408 -28.22 17.85 -1.34
N THR A 409 -27.81 16.57 -1.37
CA THR A 409 -28.72 15.44 -1.09
C THR A 409 -29.13 15.36 0.39
N PHE A 410 -28.41 16.03 1.30
CA PHE A 410 -28.70 16.04 2.74
C PHE A 410 -29.33 17.36 3.21
N ILE A 411 -28.83 18.50 2.73
CA ILE A 411 -29.22 19.84 3.16
C ILE A 411 -29.01 20.84 2.04
N SER A 412 -29.86 21.89 1.97
CA SER A 412 -29.65 22.98 1.03
C SER A 412 -28.29 23.66 1.27
N LEU A 413 -27.60 24.11 0.22
CA LEU A 413 -26.30 24.78 0.39
C LEU A 413 -26.38 26.09 1.17
N GLU A 414 -27.56 26.72 1.20
CA GLU A 414 -27.81 27.95 1.96
C GLU A 414 -27.92 27.66 3.46
N ASP A 415 -28.71 26.65 3.82
CA ASP A 415 -28.83 26.21 5.22
C ASP A 415 -27.50 25.65 5.74
N ALA A 416 -26.77 24.91 4.91
CA ALA A 416 -25.44 24.42 5.24
C ALA A 416 -24.44 25.57 5.50
N ASP A 417 -24.46 26.63 4.67
CA ASP A 417 -23.61 27.82 4.86
C ASP A 417 -23.95 28.52 6.19
N HIS A 418 -25.23 28.76 6.47
CA HIS A 418 -25.66 29.36 7.73
C HIS A 418 -25.29 28.49 8.94
N LYS A 419 -25.48 27.17 8.86
CA LYS A 419 -25.16 26.23 9.95
C LYS A 419 -23.65 26.16 10.20
N ALA A 420 -22.83 26.10 9.15
CA ALA A 420 -21.37 26.11 9.26
C ALA A 420 -20.84 27.42 9.87
N GLN A 421 -21.32 28.58 9.41
CA GLN A 421 -20.93 29.89 9.94
C GLN A 421 -21.29 30.08 11.41
N ASN A 422 -22.39 29.47 11.86
CA ASN A 422 -22.78 29.47 13.26
C ASN A 422 -21.98 28.45 14.09
N LEU A 423 -21.66 27.28 13.51
CA LEU A 423 -20.89 26.25 14.20
C LEU A 423 -19.49 26.71 14.57
N VAL A 424 -18.77 27.36 13.64
CA VAL A 424 -17.39 27.84 13.88
C VAL A 424 -17.27 28.87 15.02
N LYS A 425 -18.39 29.51 15.42
CA LYS A 425 -18.44 30.47 16.54
C LYS A 425 -18.72 29.79 17.89
N LYS A 426 -19.15 28.53 17.89
CA LYS A 426 -19.49 27.78 19.11
C LYS A 426 -18.27 27.08 19.69
N ARG A 427 -18.23 26.93 21.02
CA ARG A 427 -17.22 26.10 21.70
C ARG A 427 -17.18 24.66 21.19
N LEU A 428 -18.33 24.13 20.76
CA LEU A 428 -18.43 22.78 20.17
C LEU A 428 -17.47 22.57 18.99
N PHE A 429 -17.21 23.59 18.17
CA PHE A 429 -16.29 23.47 17.04
C PHE A 429 -14.87 23.10 17.49
N GLN A 430 -14.42 23.60 18.63
CA GLN A 430 -13.11 23.28 19.20
C GLN A 430 -13.05 21.85 19.76
N LEU A 431 -14.20 21.25 20.06
CA LEU A 431 -14.31 19.86 20.55
C LEU A 431 -14.40 18.84 19.40
N LEU A 432 -14.67 19.28 18.17
CA LEU A 432 -14.63 18.41 17.00
C LEU A 432 -13.22 17.91 16.76
N SER A 433 -13.10 16.75 16.08
CA SER A 433 -11.79 16.28 15.63
C SER A 433 -11.13 17.32 14.71
N GLU A 434 -9.80 17.36 14.67
CA GLU A 434 -9.08 18.29 13.80
C GLU A 434 -9.49 18.10 12.33
N GLU A 435 -9.77 16.86 11.93
CA GLU A 435 -10.24 16.50 10.59
C GLU A 435 -11.61 17.09 10.28
N ASP A 436 -12.57 16.97 11.20
CA ASP A 436 -13.91 17.57 11.04
C ASP A 436 -13.82 19.11 10.99
N GLN A 437 -12.94 19.72 11.80
CA GLN A 437 -12.69 21.17 11.76
C GLN A 437 -12.17 21.61 10.39
N ARG A 438 -11.18 20.90 9.85
CA ARG A 438 -10.61 21.15 8.51
C ARG A 438 -11.67 20.99 7.42
N ASN A 439 -12.54 19.97 7.51
CA ASN A 439 -13.60 19.74 6.53
C ASN A 439 -14.65 20.86 6.53
N ILE A 440 -15.06 21.35 7.69
CA ILE A 440 -15.97 22.51 7.81
C ILE A 440 -15.33 23.77 7.22
N VAL A 441 -14.05 24.02 7.51
CA VAL A 441 -13.34 25.17 6.96
C VAL A 441 -13.19 25.06 5.44
N THR A 442 -12.92 23.87 4.93
CA THR A 442 -12.88 23.57 3.48
C THR A 442 -14.20 23.95 2.82
N PHE A 443 -15.34 23.54 3.40
CA PHE A 443 -16.66 23.95 2.92
C PHE A 443 -16.83 25.47 2.86
N LEU A 444 -16.54 26.17 3.98
CA LEU A 444 -16.68 27.63 4.05
C LEU A 444 -15.81 28.35 3.02
N LEU A 445 -14.56 27.91 2.85
CA LEU A 445 -13.64 28.47 1.85
C LEU A 445 -14.13 28.22 0.42
N LYS A 446 -14.67 27.03 0.12
CA LYS A 446 -15.21 26.73 -1.22
C LYS A 446 -16.43 27.58 -1.53
N ARG A 447 -17.28 27.84 -0.53
CA ARG A 447 -18.44 28.73 -0.66
C ARG A 447 -18.05 30.20 -0.86
N LYS A 448 -16.96 30.66 -0.23
CA LYS A 448 -16.38 31.99 -0.49
C LYS A 448 -15.81 32.09 -1.91
N GLN A 449 -15.04 31.10 -2.37
CA GLN A 449 -14.46 31.09 -3.72
C GLN A 449 -15.52 31.15 -4.82
N LYS A 450 -16.61 30.40 -4.72
CA LYS A 450 -17.70 30.41 -5.72
C LYS A 450 -18.39 31.78 -5.85
N LYS A 451 -18.27 32.65 -4.83
CA LYS A 451 -18.76 34.04 -4.86
C LYS A 451 -17.75 35.03 -5.47
N GLU A 452 -16.46 34.68 -5.51
CA GLU A 452 -15.36 35.57 -5.95
C GLU A 452 -14.83 35.20 -7.35
N TYR A 453 -14.81 33.92 -7.74
CA TYR A 453 -14.33 33.44 -9.04
C TYR A 453 -15.06 32.16 -9.48
N ALA A 454 -15.57 32.13 -10.72
CA ALA A 454 -16.43 31.05 -11.23
C ALA A 454 -15.69 29.77 -11.70
N ASP A 455 -14.35 29.75 -11.74
CA ASP A 455 -13.59 28.71 -12.48
C ASP A 455 -12.43 28.02 -11.70
N ALA A 456 -12.51 27.94 -10.36
CA ALA A 456 -11.51 27.16 -9.61
C ALA A 456 -11.94 25.68 -9.47
N GLU A 457 -11.65 24.89 -10.50
CA GLU A 457 -11.79 23.42 -10.51
C GLU A 457 -10.84 22.72 -9.53
N TYR A 458 -9.86 23.46 -8.98
CA TYR A 458 -8.87 22.94 -8.04
C TYR A 458 -9.41 22.83 -6.60
N GLY A 459 -8.92 21.82 -5.87
CA GLY A 459 -9.13 21.65 -4.42
C GLY A 459 -8.52 22.78 -3.59
N ILE A 460 -8.91 22.89 -2.33
CA ILE A 460 -8.39 23.92 -1.41
C ILE A 460 -7.12 23.40 -0.75
N SER A 461 -6.03 24.14 -0.78
CA SER A 461 -4.77 23.72 -0.15
C SER A 461 -4.89 23.60 1.38
N GLU A 462 -4.25 22.58 1.93
CA GLU A 462 -4.17 22.34 3.39
C GLU A 462 -3.54 23.54 4.13
N ASP A 463 -2.54 24.20 3.52
CA ASP A 463 -1.95 25.42 4.08
C ASP A 463 -2.99 26.52 4.31
N ARG A 464 -3.89 26.73 3.32
CA ARG A 464 -4.93 27.75 3.38
C ARG A 464 -6.01 27.39 4.41
N ILE A 465 -6.33 26.10 4.52
CA ILE A 465 -7.25 25.59 5.55
C ILE A 465 -6.66 25.82 6.95
N GLN A 466 -5.36 25.56 7.11
CA GLN A 466 -4.64 25.78 8.36
C GLN A 466 -4.64 27.26 8.75
N GLU A 467 -4.32 28.16 7.81
CA GLU A 467 -4.37 29.61 8.06
C GLU A 467 -5.75 30.08 8.53
N GLU A 468 -6.82 29.61 7.89
CA GLU A 468 -8.18 30.00 8.26
C GLU A 468 -8.54 29.41 9.64
N LEU A 469 -8.16 28.16 9.93
CA LEU A 469 -8.33 27.55 11.26
C LEU A 469 -7.61 28.34 12.36
N ASP A 470 -6.38 28.77 12.12
CA ASP A 470 -5.61 29.56 13.08
C ASP A 470 -6.21 30.94 13.30
N SER A 471 -6.79 31.56 12.25
CA SER A 471 -7.53 32.82 12.39
C SER A 471 -8.81 32.65 13.24
N LEU A 472 -9.55 31.56 13.04
CA LEU A 472 -10.75 31.22 13.82
C LEU A 472 -10.42 30.94 15.29
N ARG A 473 -9.28 30.29 15.56
CA ARG A 473 -8.80 29.99 16.92
C ARG A 473 -8.26 31.22 17.66
N SER A 474 -7.59 32.13 16.95
CA SER A 474 -7.00 33.34 17.52
C SER A 474 -7.97 34.51 17.70
N GLY A 475 -9.21 34.41 17.19
CA GLY A 475 -10.23 35.45 17.31
C GLY A 475 -9.94 36.73 16.49
N LYS A 476 -8.88 36.74 15.68
CA LYS A 476 -8.56 37.85 14.78
C LYS A 476 -9.40 37.73 13.50
N LYS A 477 -10.47 38.52 13.40
CA LYS A 477 -11.06 38.85 12.09
C LYS A 477 -9.99 39.56 11.26
N ARG A 478 -9.61 39.01 10.10
CA ARG A 478 -8.94 39.80 9.04
C ARG A 478 -9.91 40.91 8.65
N GLY A 479 -9.50 42.15 8.88
CA GLY A 479 -10.23 43.37 8.50
C GLY A 479 -10.15 43.62 7.01
#